data_AF-A0A960NS86-F1
#
_entry.id   AF-A0A960NS86-F1
#
_cell.length_a   1.000
_cell.length_b   1.000
_cell.length_c   1.000
_cell.angle_alpha   90.00
_cell.angle_beta   90.00
_cell.angle_gamma   90.00
#
_symmetry.space_group_name_H-M   'P 1'
#
loop_
_entity.id
_entity.type
_entity.pdbx_description
1 polymer ?
#
loop_
_entity_poly.entity_id
_entity_poly.type
_entity_poly.pdbx_seq_one_letter_code
_entity_poly.pdbx_strand_id
1 'polypeptide(L)'
;HPARLDKLLPGPIAWRLKQGLKLFGQQMPGYVSNDAQLIGCETRTSSPVRIPRDDTTLQHPEVAGLYPCGEGAGFAGGIVSAALDGMRCADAAADALK
;
A
#
# COMPACT_ATOMS: atom_id res chain seq x y z
N HIS A 1 14.16 0.89 -22.73
CA HIS A 1 15.28 -0.03 -23.06
C HIS A 1 15.35 -1.15 -22.02
N PRO A 2 15.70 -2.38 -22.41
CA PRO A 2 15.95 -3.46 -21.45
C PRO A 2 17.13 -3.10 -20.55
N ALA A 3 17.05 -3.44 -19.26
CA ALA A 3 18.08 -3.15 -18.28
C ALA A 3 18.18 -4.25 -17.22
N ARG A 4 19.33 -4.31 -16.53
CA ARG A 4 19.57 -5.27 -15.45
C ARG A 4 18.85 -4.83 -14.17
N LEU A 5 17.64 -5.35 -13.96
CA LEU A 5 16.80 -5.01 -12.81
C LEU A 5 17.52 -5.22 -11.47
N ASP A 6 18.36 -6.25 -11.36
CA ASP A 6 19.14 -6.54 -10.16
C ASP A 6 20.25 -5.51 -9.87
N LYS A 7 20.59 -4.65 -10.83
CA LYS A 7 21.50 -3.51 -10.66
C LYS A 7 20.75 -2.20 -10.43
N LEU A 8 19.47 -2.13 -10.79
CA LEU A 8 18.63 -0.93 -10.63
C LEU A 8 17.95 -0.90 -9.26
N LEU A 9 17.71 -2.06 -8.64
CA LEU A 9 17.10 -2.18 -7.33
C LEU A 9 18.17 -2.25 -6.22
N PRO A 10 17.86 -1.75 -5.01
CA PRO A 10 18.67 -2.01 -3.82
C PRO A 10 18.92 -3.52 -3.63
N GLY A 11 20.15 -3.87 -3.25
CA GLY A 11 20.59 -5.27 -3.10
C GLY A 11 19.61 -6.18 -2.33
N PRO A 12 19.08 -5.76 -1.17
CA PRO A 12 18.10 -6.55 -0.43
C PRO A 12 16.80 -6.83 -1.20
N ILE A 13 16.32 -5.86 -1.98
CA ILE A 13 15.09 -6.00 -2.79
C ILE A 13 15.35 -6.96 -3.95
N ALA A 14 16.46 -6.78 -4.67
CA ALA A 14 16.85 -7.67 -5.77
C ALA A 14 17.03 -9.12 -5.30
N TRP A 15 17.62 -9.33 -4.12
CA TRP A 15 17.78 -10.65 -3.53
C TRP A 15 16.43 -11.29 -3.18
N ARG A 16 15.53 -10.56 -2.50
CA ARG A 16 14.18 -11.06 -2.16
C ARG A 16 13.36 -11.40 -3.39
N LEU A 17 13.40 -10.56 -4.43
CA LEU A 17 12.71 -10.81 -5.70
C LEU A 17 13.19 -12.12 -6.36
N LYS A 18 14.50 -12.36 -6.38
CA LYS A 18 15.08 -13.62 -6.90
C LYS A 18 14.58 -14.84 -6.12
N GLN A 19 14.47 -14.77 -4.80
CA GLN A 19 13.95 -15.89 -4.00
C GLN A 19 12.45 -16.11 -4.25
N GLY A 20 11.66 -15.03 -4.34
CA GLY A 20 10.23 -15.11 -4.64
C GLY A 20 9.95 -15.77 -5.99
N LEU A 21 10.68 -15.40 -7.04
CA LEU A 21 10.55 -16.02 -8.36
C LEU A 21 10.91 -17.51 -8.34
N LYS A 22 11.95 -17.92 -7.60
CA LYS A 22 12.30 -19.34 -7.44
C LYS A 22 11.17 -20.12 -6.76
N LEU A 23 10.59 -19.56 -5.70
CA LEU A 23 9.47 -20.19 -4.99
C LEU A 23 8.25 -20.32 -5.90
N PHE A 24 7.88 -19.27 -6.63
CA PHE A 24 6.75 -19.33 -7.57
C PHE A 24 6.99 -20.33 -8.70
N GLY A 25 8.22 -20.45 -9.20
CA GLY A 25 8.56 -21.48 -10.20
C GLY A 25 8.36 -22.92 -9.70
N GLN A 26 8.50 -23.16 -8.39
CA GLN A 26 8.24 -24.47 -7.76
C GLN A 26 6.74 -24.70 -7.54
N GLN A 27 6.00 -23.64 -7.17
CA GLN A 27 4.58 -23.74 -6.81
C GLN A 27 3.64 -23.68 -8.02
N MET A 28 4.05 -23.00 -9.09
CA MET A 28 3.23 -22.71 -10.27
C MET A 28 4.02 -23.08 -11.54
N PRO A 29 3.88 -24.30 -12.06
CA PRO A 29 4.54 -24.71 -13.29
C PRO A 29 4.22 -23.75 -14.45
N GLY A 30 5.26 -23.28 -15.14
CA GLY A 30 5.12 -22.31 -16.24
C GLY A 30 5.10 -20.84 -15.81
N TYR A 31 5.10 -20.53 -14.50
CA TYR A 31 5.16 -19.14 -14.02
C TYR A 31 6.51 -18.46 -14.32
N VAL A 32 7.61 -19.23 -14.33
CA VAL A 32 8.94 -18.76 -14.70
C VAL A 32 9.35 -19.39 -16.03
N SER A 33 9.68 -18.55 -17.01
CA SER A 33 10.20 -18.96 -18.31
C SER A 33 11.23 -17.94 -18.82
N ASN A 34 11.97 -18.29 -19.88
CA ASN A 34 12.88 -17.35 -20.52
C ASN A 34 12.15 -16.24 -21.30
N ASP A 35 10.86 -16.43 -21.59
CA ASP A 35 10.01 -15.45 -22.26
C ASP A 35 9.31 -14.51 -21.27
N ALA A 36 9.38 -14.81 -19.97
CA ALA A 36 8.76 -14.01 -18.92
C ALA A 36 9.42 -12.63 -18.82
N GLN A 37 8.60 -11.59 -18.64
CA GLN A 37 9.04 -10.21 -18.57
C GLN A 37 8.87 -9.64 -17.16
N LEU A 38 9.90 -8.95 -16.67
CA LEU A 38 9.82 -8.10 -15.48
C LEU A 38 9.75 -6.65 -15.94
N ILE A 39 8.65 -5.98 -15.60
CA ILE A 39 8.32 -4.66 -16.15
C ILE A 39 8.29 -3.63 -15.02
N GLY A 40 9.18 -2.64 -15.11
CA GLY A 40 9.17 -1.45 -14.27
C GLY A 40 9.23 -1.73 -12.77
N CYS A 41 8.86 -0.72 -11.98
CA CYS A 41 8.67 -0.81 -10.55
C CYS A 41 7.28 -0.30 -10.20
N GLU A 42 6.47 -1.14 -9.54
CA GLU A 42 5.23 -0.70 -8.93
C GLU A 42 5.56 -0.08 -7.57
N THR A 43 5.48 1.24 -7.47
CA THR A 43 5.97 2.01 -6.31
C THR A 43 4.85 2.57 -5.43
N ARG A 44 3.60 2.48 -5.88
CA ARG A 44 2.42 3.04 -5.21
C ARG A 44 1.47 1.93 -4.80
N THR A 45 1.96 1.03 -3.95
CA THR A 45 1.16 -0.09 -3.41
C THR A 45 0.35 0.30 -2.17
N SER A 46 0.76 1.36 -1.47
CA SER A 46 0.12 1.90 -0.28
C SER A 46 0.65 3.31 -0.02
N SER A 47 -0.01 4.09 0.85
CA SER A 47 0.54 5.38 1.27
C SER A 47 1.90 5.21 1.96
N PRO A 48 2.90 6.05 1.63
CA PRO A 48 4.20 6.05 2.29
C PRO A 48 4.16 6.75 3.65
N VAL A 49 3.01 7.33 4.03
CA VAL A 49 2.81 8.08 5.28
C VAL A 49 1.56 7.59 6.00
N ARG A 50 1.54 7.79 7.31
CA ARG A 50 0.34 7.63 8.13
C ARG A 50 0.07 8.94 8.85
N ILE A 51 -1.04 9.57 8.51
CA ILE A 51 -1.44 10.84 9.14
C ILE A 51 -2.03 10.50 10.52
N PRO A 52 -1.55 11.09 11.63
CA PRO A 52 -2.05 10.76 12.95
C PRO A 52 -3.54 11.05 13.09
N ARG A 53 -4.27 10.14 13.72
CA ARG A 53 -5.63 10.37 14.19
C ARG A 53 -5.86 9.54 15.45
N ASP A 54 -6.75 10.00 16.31
CA ASP A 54 -7.20 9.24 17.48
C ASP A 54 -8.03 8.04 17.05
N ASP A 55 -7.84 6.88 17.67
CA ASP A 55 -8.51 5.64 17.27
C ASP A 55 -10.01 5.62 17.63
N THR A 56 -10.45 6.49 18.54
CA THR A 56 -11.85 6.57 18.99
C THR A 56 -12.60 7.67 18.25
N THR A 57 -12.05 8.89 18.21
CA THR A 57 -12.69 10.04 17.58
C THR A 57 -12.41 10.15 16.08
N LEU A 58 -11.39 9.44 15.58
CA LEU A 58 -10.91 9.48 14.19
C LEU A 58 -10.39 10.85 13.74
N GLN A 59 -10.21 11.79 14.69
CA GLN A 59 -9.76 13.14 14.43
C GLN A 59 -8.24 13.26 14.64
N HIS A 60 -7.60 14.16 13.90
CA HIS A 60 -6.19 14.50 14.11
C HIS A 60 -6.00 15.11 15.53
N PRO A 61 -5.01 14.64 16.32
CA PRO A 61 -4.84 15.06 17.72
C PRO A 61 -4.54 16.56 17.89
N GLU A 62 -3.92 17.18 16.88
CA GLU A 62 -3.49 18.59 16.93
C GLU A 62 -4.33 19.52 16.03
N VAL A 63 -5.20 18.98 15.18
CA VAL A 63 -5.95 19.79 14.19
C VAL A 63 -7.43 19.46 14.29
N ALA A 64 -8.16 20.30 15.02
CA ALA A 64 -9.60 20.13 15.20
C ALA A 64 -10.33 20.18 13.85
N GLY A 65 -11.30 19.29 13.66
CA GLY A 65 -12.07 19.15 12.43
C GLY A 65 -11.36 18.39 11.29
N LEU A 66 -10.11 17.95 11.47
CA LEU A 66 -9.39 17.14 10.48
C LEU A 66 -9.60 15.64 10.75
N TYR A 67 -10.14 14.91 9.77
CA TYR A 67 -10.38 13.47 9.84
C TYR A 67 -9.60 12.73 8.73
N PRO A 68 -8.34 12.34 8.97
CA PRO A 68 -7.55 11.60 8.00
C PRO A 68 -8.20 10.24 7.71
N CYS A 69 -8.51 9.95 6.44
CA CYS A 69 -9.18 8.70 6.06
C CYS A 69 -8.64 8.09 4.75
N GLY A 70 -8.94 6.81 4.56
CA GLY A 70 -8.62 6.04 3.36
C GLY A 70 -7.13 5.73 3.20
N GLU A 71 -6.77 5.32 1.99
CA GLU A 71 -5.40 4.89 1.68
C GLU A 71 -4.41 6.04 1.79
N GLY A 72 -4.75 7.23 1.29
CA GLY A 72 -3.89 8.41 1.34
C GLY A 72 -3.45 8.78 2.76
N ALA A 73 -4.35 8.62 3.74
CA ALA A 73 -4.04 8.85 5.16
C ALA A 73 -3.31 7.67 5.84
N GLY A 74 -3.21 6.51 5.17
CA GLY A 74 -2.56 5.30 5.70
C GLY A 74 -3.46 4.40 6.54
N PHE A 75 -4.79 4.44 6.35
CA PHE A 75 -5.76 3.62 7.11
C PHE A 75 -6.53 2.60 6.24
N ALA A 76 -6.24 2.55 4.94
CA ALA A 76 -6.79 1.57 4.02
C ALA A 76 -5.77 1.14 2.96
N GLY A 77 -6.09 0.11 2.18
CA GLY A 77 -5.22 -0.43 1.14
C GLY A 77 -5.97 -1.02 -0.05
N GLY A 78 -7.22 -0.57 -0.25
CA GLY A 78 -8.07 -1.04 -1.34
C GLY A 78 -9.42 -0.32 -1.33
N ILE A 79 -10.19 -0.50 -2.40
CA ILE A 79 -11.45 0.21 -2.64
C ILE A 79 -12.43 0.05 -1.46
N VAL A 80 -12.67 -1.20 -1.05
CA VAL A 80 -13.64 -1.50 0.02
C VAL A 80 -13.18 -0.97 1.38
N SER A 81 -11.90 -1.16 1.72
CA SER A 81 -11.38 -0.68 3.01
C SER A 81 -11.35 0.85 3.08
N ALA A 82 -11.04 1.54 1.96
CA ALA A 82 -11.07 2.99 1.91
C ALA A 82 -12.49 3.55 2.04
N ALA A 83 -13.48 2.91 1.41
CA ALA A 83 -14.88 3.29 1.54
C ALA A 83 -15.41 3.12 2.98
N LEU A 84 -15.09 2.00 3.62
CA LEU A 84 -15.47 1.73 5.02
C LEU A 84 -14.82 2.73 5.98
N ASP A 85 -13.54 3.03 5.79
CA ASP A 85 -12.83 4.01 6.61
C ASP A 85 -13.39 5.43 6.42
N GLY A 86 -13.69 5.81 5.17
CA GLY A 86 -14.33 7.09 4.85
C GLY A 86 -15.70 7.24 5.51
N MET A 87 -16.53 6.18 5.51
CA MET A 87 -17.84 6.18 6.16
C MET A 87 -17.70 6.41 7.67
N ARG A 88 -16.78 5.70 8.34
CA ARG A 88 -16.52 5.87 9.77
C ARG A 88 -16.08 7.29 10.12
N CYS A 89 -15.18 7.87 9.32
CA CYS A 89 -14.73 9.25 9.51
C CYS A 89 -15.87 10.26 9.27
N ALA A 90 -16.76 10.01 8.30
CA ALA A 90 -17.92 10.86 8.07
C ALA A 90 -18.91 10.81 9.25
N ASP A 91 -19.19 9.62 9.78
CA ASP A 91 -20.04 9.44 10.97
C ASP A 91 -19.44 10.16 12.19
N ALA A 92 -18.14 9.99 12.44
CA ALA A 92 -17.44 10.65 13.54
C ALA A 92 -17.42 12.18 13.40
N ALA A 93 -17.27 12.69 12.17
CA ALA A 93 -17.35 14.11 11.89
C ALA A 93 -18.77 14.66 12.11
N ALA A 94 -19.80 13.91 11.72
CA ALA A 94 -21.20 14.29 11.94
C ALA A 94 -21.56 14.29 13.44
N ASP A 95 -21.07 13.31 14.20
CA ASP A 95 -21.31 13.24 15.64
C ASP A 95 -20.62 14.36 16.42
N ALA A 96 -19.45 14.83 15.98
CA ALA A 96 -18.74 15.95 16.61
C ALA A 96 -19.42 17.32 16.40
N LEU A 97 -20.39 17.42 15.49
CA LEU A 97 -21.16 18.64 15.23
C LEU A 97 -22.49 18.72 16.01
N LYS A 98 -22.86 17.64 16.70
CA LYS A 98 -24.06 17.57 17.55
C LYS A 98 -23.77 18.15 18.93
#